data_AF-A0A2D9T0F0-F1
#
_entry.id   AF-A0A2D9T0F0-F1
#
_cell.length_a   1.000
_cell.length_b   1.000
_cell.length_c   1.000
_cell.angle_alpha   90.00
_cell.angle_beta   90.00
_cell.angle_gamma   90.00
#
_symmetry.space_group_name_H-M   'P 1'
#
loop_
_entity.id
_entity.type
_entity.pdbx_description
1 polymer ?
#
loop_
_entity_poly.entity_id
_entity_poly.type
_entity_poly.pdbx_seq_one_letter_code
_entity_poly.pdbx_strand_id
1 'polypeptide(L)'
;MVPRDGDANRVFEVRARAYDSGGDLLASAGARSGYVPGDVRVLALFLDATCDRERVDACSGQVCVRGECRDAVPVVPPESLPRYQVTSDDAGAGDAGADADVVDAGCEFVSAMDEAGDGVDANCDGADGVRGTTVYVAPGGSSDPDGSPAAPFGSLVEVAELLAADPSRTEVVMAAGSYDAGDTWVVPDGVSVHGGYGPRFLARAGETVIEGGAIGARVEQHTEPTLLEGLTLRARDATEPGGSSVGLLVLDDRGGVLVLRDCRVEAGNGATGATGETVTTPGMTGASGDRGNNASSSVPGSGGPGGISACSGNGGRGGRGGDGAGTDLIDPVGPGADGAPGDVSPSGALAGPGGPGGPASGTSVTRSGQNGSPGNTGPAGDDGRPPSANPEFAGAFFQPRDAEAGEPGGGGGGGGGGGGGAGNEGRVDEGGGGGGGGAGGCGGEGGGGGGGGGASIGMTVFGAEVVLERVVLVSASGGRGGAGGIGGPGGAGGAGGRLGEGSGSGGDGARGGTGGVGGAGGDGAGGAGGPSIGLLAFQNASVTRDATVSIELGSGGFGGTASSAAGTGPNGMAVMVLEPAP
;
A
#
# COMPACT_ATOMS: atom_id res chain seq x y z
N MET A 1 59.09 3.12 -26.22
CA MET A 1 60.24 4.07 -26.30
C MET A 1 60.73 4.13 -27.75
N VAL A 2 60.95 5.33 -28.32
CA VAL A 2 61.53 5.51 -29.67
C VAL A 2 63.06 5.57 -29.57
N PRO A 3 63.84 4.79 -30.35
CA PRO A 3 65.30 4.78 -30.27
C PRO A 3 65.94 6.14 -30.60
N ARG A 4 67.01 6.51 -29.89
CA ARG A 4 67.82 7.73 -30.09
C ARG A 4 69.28 7.38 -30.38
N ASP A 5 70.01 8.31 -30.99
CA ASP A 5 71.47 8.15 -31.21
C ASP A 5 72.21 7.89 -29.88
N GLY A 6 72.99 6.80 -29.84
CA GLY A 6 73.76 6.36 -28.68
C GLY A 6 73.12 5.24 -27.84
N ASP A 7 71.88 4.81 -28.16
CA ASP A 7 71.20 3.75 -27.40
C ASP A 7 71.91 2.38 -27.46
N ALA A 8 72.68 2.09 -28.53
CA ALA A 8 73.48 0.87 -28.65
C ALA A 8 74.58 0.73 -27.58
N ASN A 9 74.97 1.82 -26.92
CA ASN A 9 75.95 1.84 -25.83
C ASN A 9 75.31 2.02 -24.44
N ARG A 10 73.97 2.07 -24.36
CA ARG A 10 73.23 2.23 -23.09
C ARG A 10 72.84 0.87 -22.54
N VAL A 11 72.95 0.73 -21.22
CA VAL A 11 72.42 -0.41 -20.48
C VAL A 11 71.07 -0.01 -19.90
N PHE A 12 70.04 -0.77 -20.27
CA PHE A 12 68.68 -0.64 -19.78
C PHE A 12 68.49 -1.63 -18.64
N GLU A 13 67.97 -1.16 -17.51
CA GLU A 13 67.57 -2.01 -16.39
C GLU A 13 66.06 -1.96 -16.24
N VAL A 14 65.43 -3.14 -16.20
CA VAL A 14 64.02 -3.30 -15.90
C VAL A 14 63.92 -4.06 -14.58
N ARG A 15 63.11 -3.54 -13.64
CA ARG A 15 62.79 -4.21 -12.38
C ARG A 15 61.29 -4.30 -12.21
N ALA A 16 60.80 -5.51 -11.94
CA ALA A 16 59.42 -5.77 -11.54
C ALA A 16 59.40 -6.19 -10.06
N ARG A 17 58.42 -5.71 -9.31
CA ARG A 17 58.25 -5.98 -7.86
C ARG A 17 56.79 -6.25 -7.57
N ALA A 18 56.52 -7.29 -6.77
CA ALA A 18 55.19 -7.62 -6.28
C ALA A 18 55.12 -7.35 -4.77
N TYR A 19 54.03 -6.74 -4.32
CA TYR A 19 53.77 -6.40 -2.92
C TYR A 19 52.46 -7.07 -2.46
N ASP A 20 52.33 -7.36 -1.17
CA ASP A 20 51.05 -7.81 -0.59
C ASP A 20 50.11 -6.64 -0.24
N SER A 21 48.91 -6.96 0.23
CA SER A 21 47.90 -5.96 0.64
C SER A 21 48.31 -5.11 1.84
N GLY A 22 49.36 -5.49 2.58
CA GLY A 22 49.96 -4.71 3.66
C GLY A 22 51.12 -3.82 3.21
N GLY A 23 51.51 -3.90 1.93
CA GLY A 23 52.62 -3.14 1.34
C GLY A 23 53.99 -3.80 1.46
N ASP A 24 54.06 -5.06 1.91
CA ASP A 24 55.33 -5.79 2.05
C ASP A 24 55.75 -6.44 0.71
N LEU A 25 57.05 -6.38 0.38
CA LEU A 25 57.59 -6.92 -0.87
C LEU A 25 57.58 -8.46 -0.84
N LEU A 26 56.87 -9.07 -1.79
CA LEU A 26 56.73 -10.52 -1.94
C LEU A 26 57.73 -11.12 -2.93
N ALA A 27 58.03 -10.43 -4.03
CA ALA A 27 58.97 -10.90 -5.05
C ALA A 27 59.55 -9.75 -5.86
N SER A 28 60.74 -9.95 -6.41
CA SER A 28 61.33 -9.02 -7.37
C SER A 28 62.08 -9.76 -8.49
N ALA A 29 62.04 -9.20 -9.69
CA ALA A 29 62.78 -9.68 -10.84
C ALA A 29 63.46 -8.50 -11.53
N GLY A 30 64.73 -8.67 -11.88
CA GLY A 30 65.52 -7.68 -12.61
C GLY A 30 66.08 -8.25 -13.90
N ALA A 31 66.17 -7.41 -14.94
CA ALA A 31 66.96 -7.70 -16.12
C ALA A 31 67.74 -6.46 -16.53
N ARG A 32 69.01 -6.66 -16.91
CA ARG A 32 69.85 -5.62 -17.51
C ARG A 32 70.25 -6.04 -18.92
N SER A 33 70.04 -5.17 -19.90
CA SER A 33 70.42 -5.44 -21.29
C SER A 33 70.86 -4.18 -22.01
N GLY A 34 71.75 -4.31 -22.99
CA GLY A 34 71.95 -3.28 -24.00
C GLY A 34 70.78 -3.22 -25.00
N TYR A 35 70.68 -2.15 -25.79
CA TYR A 35 69.70 -2.08 -26.88
C TYR A 35 70.13 -3.01 -28.03
N VAL A 36 69.28 -3.97 -28.37
CA VAL A 36 69.41 -4.83 -29.56
C VAL A 36 68.09 -4.73 -30.35
N PRO A 37 68.11 -4.22 -31.60
CA PRO A 37 66.89 -4.06 -32.39
C PRO A 37 66.14 -5.39 -32.58
N GLY A 38 64.85 -5.40 -32.25
CA GLY A 38 63.98 -6.57 -32.41
C GLY A 38 64.15 -7.68 -31.36
N ASP A 39 65.01 -7.50 -30.35
CA ASP A 39 65.20 -8.45 -29.26
C ASP A 39 64.12 -8.26 -28.18
N VAL A 40 63.34 -9.31 -27.92
CA VAL A 40 62.29 -9.31 -26.89
C VAL A 40 62.79 -10.08 -25.68
N ARG A 41 62.86 -9.42 -24.53
CA ARG A 41 63.23 -10.03 -23.26
C ARG A 41 62.00 -10.15 -22.37
N VAL A 42 61.72 -11.37 -21.93
CA VAL A 42 60.60 -11.66 -21.03
C VAL A 42 61.17 -11.87 -19.64
N LEU A 43 60.64 -11.12 -18.66
CA LEU A 43 60.91 -11.35 -17.24
C LEU A 43 59.72 -12.08 -16.63
N ALA A 44 59.97 -13.22 -16.00
CA ALA A 44 58.95 -13.92 -15.23
C ALA A 44 59.17 -13.63 -13.74
N LEU A 45 58.11 -13.21 -13.04
CA LEU A 45 58.08 -13.18 -11.58
C LEU A 45 57.61 -14.53 -11.07
N PHE A 46 58.43 -15.22 -10.29
CA PHE A 46 58.05 -16.47 -9.63
C PHE A 46 57.80 -16.21 -8.14
N LEU A 47 56.57 -16.49 -7.69
CA LEU A 47 56.19 -16.49 -6.28
C LEU A 47 56.37 -17.92 -5.75
N ASP A 48 57.61 -18.24 -5.35
CA ASP A 48 57.95 -19.52 -4.72
C ASP A 48 58.17 -19.28 -3.22
N ALA A 49 57.51 -20.08 -2.36
CA ALA A 49 57.62 -19.97 -0.91
C ALA A 49 59.06 -20.15 -0.38
N THR A 50 59.97 -20.70 -1.19
CA THR A 50 61.40 -20.84 -0.86
C THR A 50 62.24 -19.58 -1.13
N CYS A 51 61.67 -18.56 -1.76
CA CYS A 51 62.24 -17.23 -1.99
C CYS A 51 61.63 -16.23 -1.00
N ASP A 52 62.02 -16.35 0.27
CA ASP A 52 61.55 -15.45 1.34
C ASP A 52 62.14 -14.03 1.22
N ARG A 53 61.57 -13.12 2.02
CA ARG A 53 61.81 -11.67 1.96
C ARG A 53 63.30 -11.29 1.97
N GLU A 54 64.10 -11.90 2.85
CA GLU A 54 65.54 -11.61 2.95
C GLU A 54 66.31 -12.04 1.69
N ARG A 55 65.90 -13.14 1.05
CA ARG A 55 66.55 -13.66 -0.16
C ARG A 55 66.17 -12.88 -1.41
N VAL A 56 64.93 -12.40 -1.50
CA VAL A 56 64.48 -11.56 -2.62
C VAL A 56 65.22 -10.22 -2.65
N ASP A 57 65.47 -9.61 -1.48
CA ASP A 57 66.21 -8.34 -1.40
C ASP A 57 67.71 -8.51 -1.71
N ALA A 58 68.27 -9.70 -1.50
CA ALA A 58 69.68 -10.00 -1.80
C ALA A 58 69.97 -10.18 -3.30
N CYS A 59 68.97 -10.47 -4.14
CA CYS A 59 69.13 -10.68 -5.58
C CYS A 59 69.19 -9.35 -6.36
N SER A 60 70.33 -8.64 -6.29
CA SER A 60 70.53 -7.37 -6.99
C SER A 60 70.60 -7.55 -8.52
N GLY A 61 69.47 -7.39 -9.21
CA GLY A 61 69.37 -7.47 -10.68
C GLY A 61 69.26 -8.90 -11.23
N GLN A 62 68.93 -9.87 -10.37
CA GLN A 62 68.73 -11.28 -10.69
C GLN A 62 67.33 -11.74 -10.25
N VAL A 63 66.90 -12.92 -10.68
CA VAL A 63 65.62 -13.53 -10.30
C VAL A 63 65.86 -14.66 -9.29
N CYS A 64 65.11 -14.69 -8.19
CA CYS A 64 65.14 -15.83 -7.27
C CYS A 64 64.31 -16.98 -7.85
N VAL A 65 64.91 -18.16 -8.01
CA VAL A 65 64.22 -19.39 -8.44
C VAL A 65 64.57 -20.50 -7.47
N ARG A 66 63.57 -21.02 -6.74
CA ARG A 66 63.73 -22.08 -5.72
C ARG A 66 64.78 -21.75 -4.64
N GLY A 67 64.86 -20.48 -4.23
CA GLY A 67 65.76 -20.01 -3.18
C GLY A 67 67.18 -19.64 -3.59
N GLU A 68 67.52 -19.61 -4.90
CA GLU A 68 68.82 -19.17 -5.42
C GLU A 68 68.68 -17.99 -6.40
N CYS A 69 69.56 -16.99 -6.31
CA CYS A 69 69.62 -15.86 -7.26
C CYS A 69 70.28 -16.29 -8.58
N ARG A 70 69.61 -16.08 -9.71
CA ARG A 70 70.13 -16.42 -11.05
C ARG A 70 69.79 -15.32 -12.06
N ASP A 71 70.61 -15.17 -13.11
CA ASP A 71 70.29 -14.28 -14.22
C ASP A 71 69.03 -14.74 -14.95
N ALA A 72 68.22 -13.81 -15.45
CA ALA A 72 67.02 -14.09 -16.24
C ALA A 72 67.39 -14.76 -17.58
N VAL A 73 67.53 -16.08 -17.59
CA VAL A 73 67.65 -16.89 -18.80
C VAL A 73 66.23 -17.12 -19.35
N PRO A 74 66.01 -17.11 -20.68
CA PRO A 74 64.70 -17.40 -21.28
C PRO A 74 64.33 -18.87 -21.04
N VAL A 75 63.80 -19.16 -19.86
CA VAL A 75 63.25 -20.46 -19.51
C VAL A 75 61.81 -20.45 -19.97
N VAL A 76 61.60 -20.78 -21.24
CA VAL A 76 60.41 -21.36 -21.91
C VAL A 76 60.44 -20.89 -23.38
N PRO A 77 60.73 -21.78 -24.36
CA PRO A 77 60.58 -21.47 -25.78
C PRO A 77 59.14 -20.97 -26.07
N PRO A 78 58.94 -19.89 -26.85
CA PRO A 78 57.61 -19.32 -27.14
C PRO A 78 56.61 -20.34 -27.69
N GLU A 79 57.12 -21.38 -28.34
CA GLU A 79 56.36 -22.48 -28.94
C GLU A 79 55.92 -23.57 -27.94
N SER A 80 56.37 -23.48 -26.69
CA SER A 80 55.90 -24.33 -25.58
C SER A 80 54.87 -23.64 -24.68
N LEU A 81 54.49 -22.40 -25.00
CA LEU A 81 53.34 -21.73 -24.38
C LEU A 81 52.04 -22.23 -25.02
N PRO A 82 50.97 -22.49 -24.25
CA PRO A 82 49.67 -22.85 -24.80
C PRO A 82 49.20 -21.72 -25.73
N ARG A 83 49.08 -22.02 -27.03
CA ARG A 83 48.48 -21.10 -28.00
C ARG A 83 46.98 -21.12 -27.79
N TYR A 84 46.47 -20.08 -27.17
CA TYR A 84 45.03 -19.84 -27.11
C TYR A 84 44.55 -19.53 -28.53
N GLN A 85 43.79 -20.44 -29.12
CA GLN A 85 43.05 -20.13 -30.35
C GLN A 85 41.89 -19.24 -29.95
N VAL A 86 41.96 -17.97 -30.33
CA VAL A 86 40.83 -17.04 -30.27
C VAL A 86 39.79 -17.56 -31.26
N THR A 87 38.83 -18.34 -30.79
CA THR A 87 37.50 -18.39 -31.42
C THR A 87 36.82 -17.07 -31.06
N SER A 88 36.16 -16.48 -32.04
CA SER A 88 35.73 -15.08 -32.11
C SER A 88 34.67 -14.62 -31.11
N ASP A 89 34.54 -15.23 -29.94
CA ASP A 89 33.52 -14.87 -28.94
C ASP A 89 34.16 -14.90 -27.54
N ASP A 90 35.00 -13.90 -27.23
CA ASP A 90 35.15 -13.30 -25.90
C ASP A 90 36.32 -12.29 -25.91
N ALA A 91 35.98 -11.00 -26.01
CA ALA A 91 36.94 -9.93 -25.78
C ALA A 91 36.91 -9.55 -24.30
N GLY A 92 37.75 -10.22 -23.51
CA GLY A 92 38.06 -9.85 -22.13
C GLY A 92 39.56 -9.71 -21.96
N ALA A 93 40.09 -8.51 -22.17
CA ALA A 93 41.42 -8.13 -21.72
C ALA A 93 41.43 -6.64 -21.40
N GLY A 94 41.26 -6.33 -20.11
CA GLY A 94 41.74 -5.07 -19.55
C GLY A 94 43.27 -5.11 -19.48
N ASP A 95 43.90 -4.02 -19.92
CA ASP A 95 45.03 -3.45 -19.20
C ASP A 95 45.03 -1.93 -19.38
N ALA A 96 45.38 -1.25 -18.29
CA ALA A 96 45.30 0.18 -18.13
C ALA A 96 46.29 0.92 -19.03
N GLY A 97 45.78 1.90 -19.77
CA GLY A 97 46.56 2.90 -20.47
C GLY A 97 45.67 4.03 -20.94
N ALA A 98 45.64 5.12 -20.19
CA ALA A 98 45.18 6.41 -20.69
C ALA A 98 46.10 6.86 -21.85
N ASP A 99 45.46 7.45 -22.87
CA ASP A 99 45.97 8.07 -24.10
C ASP A 99 46.57 7.17 -25.20
N ALA A 100 45.78 6.91 -26.24
CA ALA A 100 45.73 7.80 -27.40
C ALA A 100 44.72 7.29 -28.44
N ASP A 101 43.74 8.14 -28.76
CA ASP A 101 43.06 8.21 -30.05
C ASP A 101 42.73 6.86 -30.71
N VAL A 102 41.68 6.20 -30.25
CA VAL A 102 40.85 5.45 -31.21
C VAL A 102 40.11 6.52 -31.99
N VAL A 103 40.78 7.13 -32.98
CA VAL A 103 40.08 7.88 -34.01
C VAL A 103 39.16 6.84 -34.64
N ASP A 104 37.87 6.88 -34.31
CA ASP A 104 36.89 6.11 -35.05
C ASP A 104 37.12 6.45 -36.52
N ALA A 105 37.34 5.44 -37.35
CA ALA A 105 37.76 5.61 -38.73
C ALA A 105 36.57 6.18 -39.52
N GLY A 106 36.31 7.47 -39.35
CA GLY A 106 35.07 8.14 -39.75
C GLY A 106 34.70 9.39 -38.94
N CYS A 107 35.26 9.61 -37.74
CA CYS A 107 35.00 10.82 -36.94
C CYS A 107 35.93 11.98 -37.36
N GLU A 108 35.34 13.18 -37.54
CA GLU A 108 36.09 14.42 -37.81
C GLU A 108 36.15 15.22 -36.51
N PHE A 109 37.35 15.35 -35.93
CA PHE A 109 37.54 16.12 -34.70
C PHE A 109 37.08 17.57 -34.90
N VAL A 110 36.05 17.97 -34.17
CA VAL A 110 35.49 19.32 -34.19
C VAL A 110 36.05 20.14 -33.04
N SER A 111 36.10 19.57 -31.83
CA SER A 111 36.39 20.30 -30.60
C SER A 111 36.71 19.34 -29.44
N ALA A 112 37.58 19.75 -28.51
CA ALA A 112 37.82 18.98 -27.27
C ALA A 112 36.70 19.13 -26.24
N MET A 113 35.86 20.17 -26.38
CA MET A 113 34.59 20.25 -25.67
C MET A 113 33.57 19.41 -26.46
N ASP A 114 32.85 18.56 -25.75
CA ASP A 114 31.86 17.67 -26.32
C ASP A 114 30.60 17.74 -25.46
N GLU A 115 29.51 18.28 -26.03
CA GLU A 115 28.29 18.58 -25.28
C GLU A 115 27.43 17.31 -25.23
N ALA A 116 27.39 16.67 -24.05
CA ALA A 116 26.56 15.50 -23.84
C ALA A 116 25.10 15.80 -24.22
N GLY A 117 24.47 14.89 -24.97
CA GLY A 117 23.05 15.00 -25.29
C GLY A 117 22.74 15.38 -26.75
N ASP A 118 23.72 15.91 -27.48
CA ASP A 118 23.55 16.36 -28.87
C ASP A 118 23.73 15.23 -29.90
N GLY A 119 24.29 14.09 -29.48
CA GLY A 119 24.55 12.93 -30.33
C GLY A 119 25.68 13.14 -31.33
N VAL A 120 26.63 14.01 -31.02
CA VAL A 120 27.82 14.29 -31.81
C VAL A 120 29.05 13.94 -30.97
N ASP A 121 29.98 13.18 -31.53
CA ASP A 121 31.30 12.92 -30.92
C ASP A 121 32.27 13.99 -31.44
N ALA A 122 32.26 15.17 -30.81
CA ALA A 122 33.05 16.30 -31.28
C ALA A 122 34.56 16.09 -31.01
N ASN A 123 34.90 15.32 -29.99
CA ASN A 123 36.28 15.08 -29.55
C ASN A 123 36.87 13.77 -30.10
N CYS A 124 36.08 12.99 -30.86
CA CYS A 124 36.41 11.69 -31.42
C CYS A 124 36.89 10.68 -30.39
N ASP A 125 36.34 10.70 -29.18
CA ASP A 125 36.68 9.76 -28.12
C ASP A 125 35.81 8.49 -28.14
N GLY A 126 34.84 8.41 -29.07
CA GLY A 126 34.05 7.22 -29.35
C GLY A 126 32.70 7.17 -28.63
N ALA A 127 32.29 8.27 -28.00
CA ALA A 127 30.97 8.47 -27.41
C ALA A 127 30.64 9.97 -27.36
N ASP A 128 29.35 10.29 -27.16
CA ASP A 128 28.87 11.65 -26.93
C ASP A 128 29.12 12.09 -25.48
N GLY A 129 29.86 13.17 -25.31
CA GLY A 129 30.14 13.83 -24.06
C GLY A 129 31.56 13.62 -23.55
N VAL A 130 32.07 14.57 -22.76
CA VAL A 130 33.45 14.53 -22.27
C VAL A 130 33.67 13.41 -21.23
N ARG A 131 34.69 12.57 -21.46
CA ARG A 131 35.17 11.60 -20.46
C ARG A 131 35.59 12.30 -19.16
N GLY A 132 35.00 11.87 -18.05
CA GLY A 132 35.28 12.42 -16.72
C GLY A 132 34.17 13.30 -16.15
N THR A 133 33.31 13.87 -16.99
CA THR A 133 32.06 14.54 -16.56
C THR A 133 30.83 13.71 -16.90
N THR A 134 30.94 12.82 -17.89
CA THR A 134 29.84 11.98 -18.38
C THR A 134 29.89 10.58 -17.79
N VAL A 135 28.72 10.04 -17.44
CA VAL A 135 28.51 8.67 -16.97
C VAL A 135 27.60 7.95 -17.96
N TYR A 136 28.00 6.76 -18.40
CA TYR A 136 27.26 5.98 -19.39
C TYR A 136 26.52 4.82 -18.73
N VAL A 137 25.26 4.63 -19.15
CA VAL A 137 24.34 3.63 -18.58
C VAL A 137 23.72 2.82 -19.71
N ALA A 138 23.72 1.49 -19.59
CA ALA A 138 23.14 0.59 -20.58
C ALA A 138 22.35 -0.54 -19.92
N PRO A 139 21.33 -1.12 -20.59
CA PRO A 139 20.60 -2.25 -20.04
C PRO A 139 21.55 -3.44 -19.82
N GLY A 140 21.59 -3.96 -18.60
CA GLY A 140 22.47 -5.08 -18.22
C GLY A 140 23.89 -4.66 -17.80
N GLY A 141 24.38 -3.49 -18.22
CA GLY A 141 25.67 -2.93 -17.83
C GLY A 141 26.89 -3.83 -18.11
N SER A 142 28.05 -3.39 -17.62
CA SER A 142 29.26 -4.19 -17.49
C SER A 142 29.27 -4.99 -16.19
N SER A 143 30.01 -6.11 -16.16
CA SER A 143 30.28 -6.85 -14.91
C SER A 143 31.22 -6.13 -13.96
N ASP A 144 31.99 -5.16 -14.47
CA ASP A 144 32.89 -4.28 -13.72
C ASP A 144 32.71 -2.85 -14.26
N PRO A 145 31.62 -2.16 -13.87
CA PRO A 145 31.26 -0.87 -14.43
C PRO A 145 32.14 0.25 -13.87
N ASP A 146 32.72 1.07 -14.75
CA ASP A 146 33.45 2.29 -14.39
C ASP A 146 32.74 3.57 -14.86
N GLY A 147 31.57 3.41 -15.49
CA GLY A 147 30.77 4.50 -16.04
C GLY A 147 31.26 5.04 -17.36
N SER A 148 32.24 4.40 -18.00
CA SER A 148 32.69 4.71 -19.36
C SER A 148 31.78 4.06 -20.42
N PRO A 149 31.86 4.48 -21.70
CA PRO A 149 31.12 3.83 -22.78
C PRO A 149 31.46 2.34 -22.95
N ALA A 150 32.69 1.93 -22.59
CA ALA A 150 33.16 0.56 -22.71
C ALA A 150 32.74 -0.32 -21.52
N ALA A 151 32.52 0.27 -20.35
CA ALA A 151 32.03 -0.41 -19.16
C ALA A 151 30.91 0.39 -18.46
N PRO A 152 29.73 0.51 -19.13
CA PRO A 152 28.62 1.31 -18.62
C PRO A 152 27.96 0.67 -17.40
N PHE A 153 27.32 1.48 -16.56
CA PHE A 153 26.52 0.98 -15.44
C PHE A 153 25.25 0.29 -15.93
N GLY A 154 24.82 -0.74 -15.19
CA GLY A 154 23.52 -1.40 -15.38
C GLY A 154 22.46 -1.01 -14.34
N SER A 155 22.89 -0.40 -13.23
CA SER A 155 22.04 -0.04 -12.09
C SER A 155 21.99 1.46 -11.88
N LEU A 156 20.78 2.03 -11.79
CA LEU A 156 20.58 3.44 -11.46
C LEU A 156 21.01 3.78 -10.03
N VAL A 157 21.03 2.79 -9.13
CA VAL A 157 21.51 2.96 -7.75
C VAL A 157 23.02 3.18 -7.75
N GLU A 158 23.77 2.38 -8.49
CA GLU A 158 25.24 2.50 -8.60
C GLU A 158 25.63 3.85 -9.25
N VAL A 159 24.85 4.29 -10.24
CA VAL A 159 25.02 5.62 -10.86
C VAL A 159 24.82 6.72 -9.81
N ALA A 160 23.75 6.66 -9.02
CA ALA A 160 23.50 7.64 -7.97
C ALA A 160 24.62 7.67 -6.91
N GLU A 161 25.15 6.50 -6.51
CA GLU A 161 26.29 6.40 -5.61
C GLU A 161 27.56 7.04 -6.19
N LEU A 162 27.83 6.83 -7.48
CA LEU A 162 28.95 7.48 -8.16
C LEU A 162 28.80 9.00 -8.21
N LEU A 163 27.63 9.50 -8.63
CA LEU A 163 27.37 10.94 -8.74
C LEU A 163 27.48 11.64 -7.38
N ALA A 164 27.05 10.97 -6.29
CA ALA A 164 27.23 11.47 -4.94
C ALA A 164 28.70 11.49 -4.48
N ALA A 165 29.50 10.51 -4.93
CA ALA A 165 30.92 10.41 -4.58
C ALA A 165 31.81 11.34 -5.42
N ASP A 166 31.41 11.64 -6.65
CA ASP A 166 32.14 12.47 -7.62
C ASP A 166 31.24 13.55 -8.23
N PRO A 167 31.10 14.71 -7.56
CA PRO A 167 30.28 15.82 -8.04
C PRO A 167 30.78 16.48 -9.34
N SER A 168 31.94 16.06 -9.87
CA SER A 168 32.40 16.51 -11.18
C SER A 168 31.67 15.82 -12.33
N ARG A 169 30.92 14.74 -12.03
CA ARG A 169 30.04 14.05 -12.97
C ARG A 169 28.69 14.78 -13.03
N THR A 170 28.44 15.50 -14.12
CA THR A 170 27.23 16.29 -14.30
C THR A 170 26.33 15.77 -15.43
N GLU A 171 26.80 14.79 -16.20
CA GLU A 171 26.10 14.29 -17.39
C GLU A 171 25.90 12.78 -17.28
N VAL A 172 24.70 12.30 -17.63
CA VAL A 172 24.38 10.87 -17.72
C VAL A 172 23.79 10.58 -19.09
N VAL A 173 24.43 9.69 -19.85
CA VAL A 173 23.95 9.25 -21.16
C VAL A 173 23.48 7.81 -21.08
N MET A 174 22.21 7.59 -21.41
CA MET A 174 21.52 6.31 -21.28
C MET A 174 21.22 5.71 -22.65
N ALA A 175 21.67 4.47 -22.84
CA ALA A 175 21.27 3.69 -24.00
C ALA A 175 19.77 3.36 -23.96
N ALA A 176 19.18 3.17 -25.13
CA ALA A 176 17.81 2.74 -25.30
C ALA A 176 17.60 1.36 -24.66
N GLY A 177 16.47 1.20 -23.99
CA GLY A 177 16.11 0.01 -23.22
C GLY A 177 15.29 0.35 -22.00
N SER A 178 15.01 -0.68 -21.19
CA SER A 178 14.21 -0.57 -19.97
C SER A 178 15.09 -0.73 -18.74
N TYR A 179 14.88 0.15 -17.76
CA TYR A 179 15.62 0.21 -16.50
C TYR A 179 14.63 0.12 -15.34
N ASP A 180 14.79 -0.88 -14.47
CA ASP A 180 13.98 -1.02 -13.27
C ASP A 180 14.61 -0.22 -12.12
N ALA A 181 13.89 0.77 -11.62
CA ALA A 181 14.31 1.61 -10.51
C ALA A 181 13.78 1.09 -9.15
N GLY A 182 13.13 -0.07 -9.12
CA GLY A 182 12.55 -0.63 -7.90
C GLY A 182 11.31 0.16 -7.46
N ASP A 183 11.38 0.77 -6.26
CA ASP A 183 10.26 1.50 -5.67
C ASP A 183 10.03 2.88 -6.32
N THR A 184 11.10 3.61 -6.64
CA THR A 184 11.06 4.91 -7.31
C THR A 184 12.45 5.30 -7.79
N TRP A 185 12.55 5.96 -8.94
CA TRP A 185 13.80 6.59 -9.36
C TRP A 185 13.95 7.98 -8.73
N VAL A 186 14.98 8.17 -7.91
CA VAL A 186 15.32 9.50 -7.35
C VAL A 186 16.28 10.20 -8.31
N VAL A 187 15.84 11.33 -8.85
CA VAL A 187 16.61 12.11 -9.82
C VAL A 187 17.74 12.87 -9.10
N PRO A 188 19.01 12.70 -9.52
CA PRO A 188 20.14 13.43 -8.94
C PRO A 188 20.03 14.95 -9.15
N ASP A 189 20.49 15.74 -8.18
CA ASP A 189 20.52 17.21 -8.25
C ASP A 189 21.68 17.68 -9.15
N GLY A 190 21.41 18.64 -10.05
CA GLY A 190 22.43 19.27 -10.90
C GLY A 190 22.98 18.38 -12.03
N VAL A 191 22.30 17.29 -12.36
CA VAL A 191 22.74 16.31 -13.36
C VAL A 191 21.80 16.30 -14.56
N SER A 192 22.34 16.44 -15.75
CA SER A 192 21.59 16.27 -17.00
C SER A 192 21.57 14.79 -17.38
N VAL A 193 20.38 14.26 -17.71
CA VAL A 193 20.17 12.85 -18.07
C VAL A 193 19.58 12.77 -19.47
N HIS A 194 20.30 12.10 -20.37
CA HIS A 194 19.97 12.01 -21.79
C HIS A 194 19.67 10.56 -22.19
N GLY A 195 18.45 10.32 -22.69
CA GLY A 195 17.97 9.01 -23.08
C GLY A 195 17.92 8.76 -24.58
N GLY A 196 17.75 7.49 -24.94
CA GLY A 196 17.45 7.03 -26.28
C GLY A 196 18.68 6.69 -27.12
N TYR A 197 19.87 6.63 -26.52
CA TYR A 197 21.11 6.39 -27.26
C TYR A 197 21.26 4.95 -27.77
N GLY A 198 21.97 4.76 -28.87
CA GLY A 198 22.41 3.43 -29.28
C GLY A 198 23.45 2.85 -28.31
N PRO A 199 23.80 1.55 -28.42
CA PRO A 199 24.79 0.90 -27.55
C PRO A 199 26.20 1.50 -27.59
N ARG A 200 26.48 2.37 -28.56
CA ARG A 200 27.75 3.08 -28.69
C ARG A 200 27.70 4.52 -28.17
N PHE A 201 26.55 4.99 -27.72
CA PHE A 201 26.36 6.35 -27.19
C PHE A 201 26.72 7.48 -28.17
N LEU A 202 26.71 7.22 -29.48
CA LEU A 202 27.06 8.19 -30.52
C LEU A 202 25.84 8.83 -31.20
N ALA A 203 24.65 8.27 -31.02
CA ALA A 203 23.43 8.76 -31.64
C ALA A 203 22.21 8.17 -30.96
N ARG A 204 21.09 8.90 -31.01
CA ARG A 204 19.79 8.38 -30.58
C ARG A 204 19.29 7.31 -31.55
N ALA A 205 18.88 6.16 -31.01
CA ALA A 205 18.50 4.97 -31.77
C ALA A 205 17.26 4.26 -31.20
N GLY A 206 16.67 4.73 -30.10
CA GLY A 206 15.49 4.10 -29.51
C GLY A 206 14.94 4.87 -28.31
N GLU A 207 14.10 4.19 -27.52
CA GLU A 207 13.48 4.73 -26.32
C GLU A 207 14.21 4.26 -25.07
N THR A 208 14.38 5.14 -24.08
CA THR A 208 14.86 4.81 -22.74
C THR A 208 13.69 4.90 -21.77
N VAL A 209 13.30 3.76 -21.19
CA VAL A 209 12.21 3.66 -20.22
C VAL A 209 12.77 3.43 -18.83
N ILE A 210 12.49 4.34 -17.90
CA ILE A 210 12.77 4.16 -16.48
C ILE A 210 11.46 3.82 -15.79
N GLU A 211 11.38 2.62 -15.21
CA GLU A 211 10.19 2.11 -14.54
C GLU A 211 10.40 2.08 -13.02
N GLY A 212 9.62 2.89 -12.30
CA GLY A 212 9.56 2.85 -10.84
C GLY A 212 8.34 2.08 -10.32
N GLY A 213 8.11 2.14 -9.02
CA GLY A 213 6.91 1.61 -8.36
C GLY A 213 5.69 2.50 -8.63
N ALA A 214 4.81 2.65 -7.63
CA ALA A 214 3.64 3.52 -7.76
C ALA A 214 4.03 5.01 -7.93
N ILE A 215 5.26 5.40 -7.60
CA ILE A 215 5.85 6.68 -7.99
C ILE A 215 7.00 6.37 -8.95
N GLY A 216 6.82 6.69 -10.24
CA GLY A 216 7.78 6.33 -11.29
C GLY A 216 9.14 6.99 -11.05
N ALA A 217 9.13 8.32 -10.95
CA ALA A 217 10.30 9.12 -10.62
C ALA A 217 9.98 10.19 -9.58
N ARG A 218 11.00 10.59 -8.83
CA ARG A 218 10.92 11.63 -7.80
C ARG A 218 12.07 12.62 -7.93
N VAL A 219 11.73 13.90 -7.84
CA VAL A 219 12.66 15.01 -7.71
C VAL A 219 12.42 15.66 -6.36
N GLU A 220 13.46 15.78 -5.54
CA GLU A 220 13.37 16.41 -4.23
C GLU A 220 14.65 17.16 -3.87
N GLN A 221 14.49 18.33 -3.24
CA GLN A 221 15.57 19.14 -2.66
C GLN A 221 16.63 19.67 -3.64
N HIS A 222 16.29 19.78 -4.93
CA HIS A 222 17.20 20.28 -5.96
C HIS A 222 17.59 21.75 -5.72
N THR A 223 18.87 22.03 -5.93
CA THR A 223 19.48 23.36 -5.78
C THR A 223 20.13 23.84 -7.08
N GLU A 224 20.42 22.94 -8.00
CA GLU A 224 21.05 23.23 -9.29
C GLU A 224 20.08 22.91 -10.44
N PRO A 225 20.23 23.56 -11.60
CA PRO A 225 19.45 23.21 -12.78
C PRO A 225 19.67 21.75 -13.19
N THR A 226 18.57 21.03 -13.45
CA THR A 226 18.59 19.61 -13.82
C THR A 226 17.82 19.42 -15.12
N LEU A 227 18.40 18.73 -16.10
CA LEU A 227 17.77 18.43 -17.39
C LEU A 227 17.46 16.94 -17.49
N LEU A 228 16.22 16.60 -17.83
CA LEU A 228 15.81 15.26 -18.23
C LEU A 228 15.39 15.28 -19.69
N GLU A 229 16.09 14.54 -20.55
CA GLU A 229 15.88 14.61 -22.00
C GLU A 229 15.74 13.24 -22.66
N GLY A 230 14.68 13.03 -23.46
CA GLY A 230 14.50 11.80 -24.24
C GLY A 230 14.21 10.55 -23.40
N LEU A 231 13.53 10.74 -22.27
CA LEU A 231 13.20 9.67 -21.32
C LEU A 231 11.69 9.39 -21.28
N THR A 232 11.35 8.12 -21.11
CA THR A 232 10.01 7.70 -20.67
C THR A 232 10.08 7.34 -19.19
N LEU A 233 9.46 8.15 -18.34
CA LEU A 233 9.34 7.93 -16.89
C LEU A 233 8.01 7.25 -16.61
N ARG A 234 8.03 5.98 -16.21
CA ARG A 234 6.82 5.18 -16.02
C ARG A 234 6.64 4.73 -14.57
N ALA A 235 5.47 5.00 -14.03
CA ALA A 235 5.01 4.42 -12.77
C ALA A 235 4.20 3.15 -13.01
N ARG A 236 4.34 2.19 -12.11
CA ARG A 236 3.47 1.01 -12.03
C ARG A 236 2.10 1.37 -11.47
N ASP A 237 1.15 0.49 -11.71
CA ASP A 237 -0.18 0.54 -11.08
C ASP A 237 -0.04 0.48 -9.56
N ALA A 238 -0.84 1.28 -8.85
CA ALA A 238 -0.94 1.17 -7.41
C ALA A 238 -1.71 -0.11 -7.02
N THR A 239 -1.20 -0.83 -6.02
CA THR A 239 -1.77 -2.12 -5.59
C THR A 239 -2.44 -2.07 -4.22
N GLU A 240 -1.98 -1.17 -3.34
CA GLU A 240 -2.58 -0.99 -2.01
C GLU A 240 -3.94 -0.32 -2.12
N PRO A 241 -4.98 -0.75 -1.38
CA PRO A 241 -6.31 -0.16 -1.48
C PRO A 241 -6.31 1.37 -1.31
N GLY A 242 -6.86 2.09 -2.28
CA GLY A 242 -6.82 3.56 -2.33
C GLY A 242 -5.46 4.17 -2.68
N GLY A 243 -4.41 3.38 -2.88
CA GLY A 243 -3.09 3.83 -3.31
C GLY A 243 -3.12 4.53 -4.67
N SER A 244 -2.33 5.59 -4.80
CA SER A 244 -2.24 6.40 -6.03
C SER A 244 -0.99 6.03 -6.83
N SER A 245 -1.06 6.17 -8.15
CA SER A 245 0.09 6.08 -9.05
C SER A 245 0.44 7.47 -9.60
N VAL A 246 1.72 7.84 -9.55
CA VAL A 246 2.25 9.14 -9.97
C VAL A 246 3.44 8.94 -10.89
N GLY A 247 3.37 9.42 -12.13
CA GLY A 247 4.45 9.27 -13.11
C GLY A 247 5.73 9.98 -12.66
N LEU A 248 5.64 11.28 -12.37
CA LEU A 248 6.71 12.08 -11.79
C LEU A 248 6.21 12.93 -10.62
N LEU A 249 6.88 12.81 -9.47
CA LEU A 249 6.62 13.60 -8.28
C LEU A 249 7.76 14.60 -8.04
N VAL A 250 7.47 15.90 -8.18
CA VAL A 250 8.42 16.99 -7.94
C VAL A 250 8.06 17.71 -6.64
N LEU A 251 8.98 17.66 -5.68
CA LEU A 251 8.83 18.26 -4.35
C LEU A 251 9.94 19.30 -4.11
N ASP A 252 9.55 20.51 -3.72
CA ASP A 252 10.41 21.47 -3.00
C ASP A 252 11.74 21.78 -3.71
N ASP A 253 11.72 22.76 -4.63
CA ASP A 253 12.95 23.30 -5.19
C ASP A 253 13.52 24.36 -4.24
N ARG A 254 14.79 24.19 -3.86
CA ARG A 254 15.54 25.14 -3.02
C ARG A 254 16.26 26.19 -3.87
N GLY A 255 15.75 26.47 -5.06
CA GLY A 255 16.27 27.33 -6.12
C GLY A 255 16.59 26.61 -7.45
N GLY A 256 16.45 25.28 -7.53
CA GLY A 256 16.84 24.47 -8.70
C GLY A 256 15.71 24.30 -9.73
N VAL A 257 15.96 24.67 -10.99
CA VAL A 257 14.98 24.53 -12.07
C VAL A 257 15.07 23.14 -12.71
N LEU A 258 13.95 22.42 -12.77
CA LEU A 258 13.85 21.16 -13.49
C LEU A 258 13.36 21.39 -14.92
N VAL A 259 14.12 20.92 -15.92
CA VAL A 259 13.75 20.98 -17.33
C VAL A 259 13.48 19.57 -17.85
N LEU A 260 12.29 19.33 -18.39
CA LEU A 260 11.97 18.12 -19.14
C LEU A 260 11.90 18.46 -20.62
N ARG A 261 12.62 17.69 -21.44
CA ARG A 261 12.69 17.88 -22.88
C ARG A 261 12.51 16.56 -23.62
N ASP A 262 11.61 16.51 -24.60
CA ASP A 262 11.38 15.28 -25.39
C ASP A 262 11.06 14.05 -24.51
N CYS A 263 10.39 14.28 -23.38
CA CYS A 263 10.10 13.25 -22.38
C CYS A 263 8.63 12.80 -22.43
N ARG A 264 8.40 11.56 -21.99
CA ARG A 264 7.06 11.02 -21.73
C ARG A 264 6.96 10.62 -20.27
N VAL A 265 5.93 11.08 -19.57
CA VAL A 265 5.70 10.77 -18.16
C VAL A 265 4.38 10.02 -18.03
N GLU A 266 4.43 8.76 -17.59
CA GLU A 266 3.29 7.85 -17.56
C GLU A 266 2.98 7.42 -16.14
N ALA A 267 1.77 7.73 -15.67
CA ALA A 267 1.23 7.15 -14.45
C ALA A 267 0.49 5.84 -14.74
N GLY A 268 0.61 4.87 -13.83
CA GLY A 268 -0.23 3.68 -13.81
C GLY A 268 -1.63 3.98 -13.27
N ASN A 269 -2.46 2.94 -13.18
CA ASN A 269 -3.80 3.02 -12.62
C ASN A 269 -3.75 3.29 -11.10
N GLY A 270 -4.71 4.08 -10.62
CA GLY A 270 -4.98 4.15 -9.20
C GLY A 270 -5.61 2.86 -8.68
N ALA A 271 -5.33 2.50 -7.43
CA ALA A 271 -5.84 1.27 -6.84
C ALA A 271 -7.32 1.40 -6.45
N THR A 272 -8.06 0.29 -6.50
CA THR A 272 -9.44 0.25 -6.01
C THR A 272 -9.47 0.41 -4.49
N GLY A 273 -10.43 1.18 -3.96
CA GLY A 273 -10.63 1.35 -2.53
C GLY A 273 -11.08 0.07 -1.83
N ALA A 274 -10.80 -0.03 -0.53
CA ALA A 274 -11.17 -1.21 0.27
C ALA A 274 -12.68 -1.39 0.32
N THR A 275 -13.17 -2.64 0.22
CA THR A 275 -14.60 -2.92 0.43
C THR A 275 -14.93 -2.85 1.92
N GLY A 276 -16.01 -2.16 2.25
CA GLY A 276 -16.53 -2.06 3.60
C GLY A 276 -16.96 -3.41 4.16
N GLU A 277 -16.79 -3.59 5.46
CA GLU A 277 -17.10 -4.84 6.14
C GLU A 277 -18.61 -5.12 6.10
N THR A 278 -18.99 -6.31 5.61
CA THR A 278 -20.36 -6.81 5.69
C THR A 278 -20.57 -7.56 6.99
N VAL A 279 -21.51 -7.10 7.81
CA VAL A 279 -21.87 -7.74 9.07
C VAL A 279 -22.96 -8.77 8.80
N THR A 280 -22.68 -10.04 9.08
CA THR A 280 -23.66 -11.13 8.94
C THR A 280 -24.15 -11.68 10.29
N THR A 281 -23.43 -11.37 11.37
CA THR A 281 -23.77 -11.82 12.72
C THR A 281 -24.96 -11.02 13.25
N PRO A 282 -26.06 -11.68 13.65
CA PRO A 282 -27.18 -10.98 14.26
C PRO A 282 -26.84 -10.40 15.63
N GLY A 283 -27.56 -9.35 16.01
CA GLY A 283 -27.59 -8.89 17.40
C GLY A 283 -27.93 -10.02 18.38
N MET A 284 -27.51 -9.90 19.64
CA MET A 284 -27.81 -10.95 20.63
C MET A 284 -29.32 -11.08 20.85
N THR A 285 -29.78 -12.33 20.98
CA THR A 285 -31.19 -12.65 21.25
C THR A 285 -31.56 -12.32 22.69
N GLY A 286 -32.73 -11.74 22.91
CA GLY A 286 -33.25 -11.48 24.25
C GLY A 286 -33.56 -12.77 25.02
N ALA A 287 -33.35 -12.80 26.33
CA ALA A 287 -33.69 -13.98 27.12
C ALA A 287 -35.21 -14.18 27.18
N SER A 288 -35.63 -15.45 27.27
CA SER A 288 -37.05 -15.78 27.43
C SER A 288 -37.55 -15.43 28.83
N GLY A 289 -38.83 -15.09 28.96
CA GLY A 289 -39.48 -14.99 30.25
C GLY A 289 -39.76 -16.37 30.84
N ASP A 290 -39.79 -16.44 32.16
CA ASP A 290 -40.02 -17.70 32.88
C ASP A 290 -41.51 -18.02 32.96
N ARG A 291 -41.80 -19.31 33.08
CA ARG A 291 -43.17 -19.82 33.29
C ARG A 291 -43.74 -19.29 34.62
N GLY A 292 -45.02 -18.92 34.62
CA GLY A 292 -45.77 -18.65 35.85
C GLY A 292 -45.99 -19.92 36.66
N ASN A 293 -45.92 -19.83 37.99
CA ASN A 293 -46.10 -21.01 38.83
C ASN A 293 -47.57 -21.48 38.80
N ASN A 294 -47.77 -22.78 38.79
CA ASN A 294 -49.09 -23.36 39.01
C ASN A 294 -49.55 -23.02 40.44
N ALA A 295 -50.86 -22.87 40.61
CA ALA A 295 -51.44 -22.74 41.94
C ALA A 295 -51.45 -24.09 42.66
N SER A 296 -51.41 -24.04 44.00
CA SER A 296 -51.64 -25.21 44.85
C SER A 296 -52.96 -25.05 45.59
N SER A 297 -53.38 -26.05 46.35
CA SER A 297 -54.66 -26.03 47.08
C SER A 297 -54.77 -24.97 48.19
N SER A 298 -53.78 -24.10 48.38
CA SER A 298 -53.82 -23.03 49.39
C SER A 298 -52.84 -21.87 49.12
N VAL A 299 -52.24 -21.84 47.92
CA VAL A 299 -51.26 -20.81 47.55
C VAL A 299 -51.44 -20.50 46.06
N PRO A 300 -51.80 -19.27 45.70
CA PRO A 300 -51.82 -18.84 44.31
C PRO A 300 -50.46 -18.94 43.64
N GLY A 301 -50.50 -19.19 42.33
CA GLY A 301 -49.31 -19.20 41.52
C GLY A 301 -48.62 -17.83 41.51
N SER A 302 -47.33 -17.78 41.81
CA SER A 302 -46.54 -16.56 41.59
C SER A 302 -46.31 -16.35 40.09
N GLY A 303 -46.33 -15.09 39.65
CA GLY A 303 -45.97 -14.77 38.27
C GLY A 303 -44.49 -15.05 37.96
N GLY A 304 -44.24 -15.51 36.75
CA GLY A 304 -42.88 -15.80 36.26
C GLY A 304 -42.07 -14.50 36.10
N PRO A 305 -40.77 -14.48 36.45
CA PRO A 305 -39.91 -13.35 36.14
C PRO A 305 -39.81 -13.12 34.63
N GLY A 306 -39.69 -11.87 34.22
CA GLY A 306 -39.44 -11.52 32.82
C GLY A 306 -38.01 -11.87 32.40
N GLY A 307 -37.82 -12.05 31.09
CA GLY A 307 -36.50 -12.27 30.52
C GLY A 307 -35.60 -11.05 30.67
N ILE A 308 -34.30 -11.27 30.79
CA ILE A 308 -33.28 -10.22 30.93
C ILE A 308 -32.58 -9.95 29.60
N SER A 309 -32.29 -8.68 29.31
CA SER A 309 -31.48 -8.27 28.15
C SER A 309 -30.33 -7.37 28.61
N ALA A 310 -29.13 -7.61 28.09
CA ALA A 310 -27.95 -6.82 28.43
C ALA A 310 -27.88 -5.48 27.67
N CYS A 311 -28.64 -5.35 26.59
CA CYS A 311 -28.54 -4.26 25.61
C CYS A 311 -29.89 -3.58 25.32
N SER A 312 -31.00 -4.15 25.82
CA SER A 312 -32.35 -3.71 25.49
C SER A 312 -33.34 -3.89 26.63
N GLY A 313 -34.64 -3.73 26.36
CA GLY A 313 -35.69 -3.80 27.38
C GLY A 313 -35.86 -5.21 27.96
N ASN A 314 -35.89 -5.34 29.28
CA ASN A 314 -36.26 -6.58 29.96
C ASN A 314 -37.75 -6.86 29.82
N GLY A 315 -38.13 -8.13 29.90
CA GLY A 315 -39.53 -8.52 29.94
C GLY A 315 -40.20 -8.17 31.27
N GLY A 316 -41.52 -7.98 31.22
CA GLY A 316 -42.33 -7.72 32.40
C GLY A 316 -42.57 -8.99 33.23
N ARG A 317 -42.58 -8.87 34.56
CA ARG A 317 -42.97 -9.99 35.44
C ARG A 317 -44.45 -10.34 35.22
N GLY A 318 -44.79 -11.62 35.22
CA GLY A 318 -46.18 -12.07 35.20
C GLY A 318 -46.96 -11.71 36.47
N GLY A 319 -48.28 -11.68 36.38
CA GLY A 319 -49.16 -11.43 37.50
C GLY A 319 -49.24 -12.63 38.45
N ARG A 320 -49.35 -12.37 39.77
CA ARG A 320 -49.70 -13.41 40.74
C ARG A 320 -51.16 -13.84 40.53
N GLY A 321 -51.46 -15.12 40.68
CA GLY A 321 -52.84 -15.59 40.73
C GLY A 321 -53.61 -15.03 41.94
N GLY A 322 -54.94 -15.03 41.83
CA GLY A 322 -55.85 -14.58 42.88
C GLY A 322 -56.10 -15.65 43.94
N ASP A 323 -56.32 -15.20 45.18
CA ASP A 323 -56.63 -16.06 46.32
C ASP A 323 -58.08 -16.62 46.22
N GLY A 324 -58.29 -17.90 46.52
CA GLY A 324 -59.62 -18.52 46.62
C GLY A 324 -60.40 -18.09 47.87
N ALA A 325 -61.72 -18.27 47.88
CA ALA A 325 -62.53 -17.95 49.06
C ALA A 325 -62.27 -18.96 50.20
N GLY A 326 -62.01 -18.47 51.40
CA GLY A 326 -61.88 -19.27 52.62
C GLY A 326 -63.15 -20.04 52.99
N THR A 327 -63.07 -20.91 54.00
CA THR A 327 -64.17 -21.83 54.40
C THR A 327 -65.45 -21.14 54.90
N ASP A 328 -65.41 -19.83 55.13
CA ASP A 328 -66.51 -19.09 55.72
C ASP A 328 -67.32 -18.26 54.71
N LEU A 329 -67.09 -18.39 53.39
CA LEU A 329 -67.74 -17.61 52.31
C LEU A 329 -67.74 -16.07 52.50
N ILE A 330 -67.04 -15.57 53.53
CA ILE A 330 -66.88 -14.16 53.89
C ILE A 330 -65.58 -13.59 53.30
N ASP A 331 -64.59 -14.44 53.03
CA ASP A 331 -63.34 -14.03 52.38
C ASP A 331 -63.60 -13.80 50.88
N PRO A 332 -63.34 -12.58 50.36
CA PRO A 332 -63.60 -12.28 48.96
C PRO A 332 -62.64 -13.06 48.05
N VAL A 333 -63.18 -13.66 46.99
CA VAL A 333 -62.39 -14.21 45.89
C VAL A 333 -61.45 -13.14 45.34
N GLY A 334 -60.16 -13.43 45.30
CA GLY A 334 -59.13 -12.53 44.82
C GLY A 334 -59.06 -12.49 43.29
N PRO A 335 -58.98 -11.30 42.66
CA PRO A 335 -58.61 -11.21 41.25
C PRO A 335 -57.16 -11.65 41.06
N GLY A 336 -56.83 -12.13 39.87
CA GLY A 336 -55.43 -12.23 39.46
C GLY A 336 -54.82 -10.84 39.36
N ALA A 337 -53.53 -10.72 39.67
CA ALA A 337 -52.79 -9.50 39.45
C ALA A 337 -52.52 -9.30 37.96
N ASP A 338 -52.45 -8.04 37.52
CA ASP A 338 -51.95 -7.71 36.18
C ASP A 338 -50.48 -8.12 36.04
N GLY A 339 -50.09 -8.51 34.84
CA GLY A 339 -48.67 -8.57 34.49
C GLY A 339 -48.06 -7.17 34.49
N ALA A 340 -46.77 -7.07 34.80
CA ALA A 340 -46.04 -5.83 34.62
C ALA A 340 -45.77 -5.59 33.12
N PRO A 341 -45.72 -4.32 32.65
CA PRO A 341 -45.15 -4.02 31.34
C PRO A 341 -43.68 -4.45 31.29
N GLY A 342 -43.17 -4.69 30.07
CA GLY A 342 -41.72 -4.78 29.87
C GLY A 342 -41.04 -3.41 30.01
N ASP A 343 -39.72 -3.41 29.88
CA ASP A 343 -38.93 -2.17 29.82
C ASP A 343 -38.87 -1.66 28.38
N VAL A 344 -38.90 -0.34 28.23
CA VAL A 344 -38.62 0.34 26.96
C VAL A 344 -37.14 0.14 26.64
N SER A 345 -36.80 -0.14 25.38
CA SER A 345 -35.39 -0.19 24.97
C SER A 345 -34.71 1.16 25.17
N PRO A 346 -33.42 1.22 25.53
CA PRO A 346 -32.65 2.48 25.52
C PRO A 346 -32.73 3.22 24.18
N SER A 347 -32.96 2.49 23.08
CA SER A 347 -33.14 3.03 21.73
C SER A 347 -34.57 3.53 21.42
N GLY A 348 -35.47 3.53 22.40
CA GLY A 348 -36.83 4.09 22.27
C GLY A 348 -37.91 3.09 21.82
N ALA A 349 -37.57 1.82 21.57
CA ALA A 349 -38.55 0.79 21.25
C ALA A 349 -39.48 0.51 22.45
N LEU A 350 -40.78 0.78 22.27
CA LEU A 350 -41.76 0.68 23.35
C LEU A 350 -41.94 -0.76 23.85
N ALA A 351 -42.15 -0.87 25.16
CA ALA A 351 -42.48 -2.14 25.80
C ALA A 351 -43.91 -2.60 25.51
N GLY A 352 -44.10 -3.91 25.56
CA GLY A 352 -45.43 -4.50 25.58
C GLY A 352 -46.11 -4.26 26.93
N PRO A 353 -47.36 -3.77 26.96
CA PRO A 353 -48.13 -3.71 28.21
C PRO A 353 -48.35 -5.11 28.79
N GLY A 354 -48.38 -5.19 30.11
CA GLY A 354 -48.76 -6.40 30.82
C GLY A 354 -50.22 -6.76 30.59
N GLY A 355 -50.51 -8.05 30.63
CA GLY A 355 -51.85 -8.57 30.47
C GLY A 355 -52.68 -8.36 31.74
N PRO A 356 -53.93 -7.87 31.62
CA PRO A 356 -54.85 -7.79 32.76
C PRO A 356 -55.03 -9.13 33.47
N GLY A 357 -55.08 -9.11 34.80
CA GLY A 357 -55.41 -10.26 35.61
C GLY A 357 -56.87 -10.70 35.45
N GLY A 358 -57.14 -11.96 35.77
CA GLY A 358 -58.50 -12.50 35.78
C GLY A 358 -59.37 -11.78 36.81
N PRO A 359 -60.54 -11.22 36.44
CA PRO A 359 -61.37 -10.52 37.41
C PRO A 359 -62.01 -11.47 38.43
N ALA A 360 -62.10 -11.04 39.69
CA ALA A 360 -62.72 -11.81 40.77
C ALA A 360 -64.19 -12.12 40.48
N SER A 361 -64.57 -13.40 40.37
CA SER A 361 -65.96 -13.83 40.12
C SER A 361 -66.54 -14.49 41.37
N GLY A 362 -67.65 -13.95 41.89
CA GLY A 362 -68.51 -14.63 42.87
C GLY A 362 -69.48 -15.60 42.20
N THR A 363 -69.03 -16.25 41.13
CA THR A 363 -69.74 -17.31 40.40
C THR A 363 -68.69 -18.30 39.91
N SER A 364 -69.03 -19.59 39.82
CA SER A 364 -68.14 -20.72 39.47
C SER A 364 -67.43 -20.66 38.09
N VAL A 365 -67.47 -19.53 37.38
CA VAL A 365 -66.81 -19.35 36.09
C VAL A 365 -65.33 -18.99 36.29
N THR A 366 -64.44 -19.87 35.84
CA THR A 366 -62.99 -19.63 35.76
C THR A 366 -62.70 -18.39 34.93
N ARG A 367 -61.91 -17.46 35.47
CA ARG A 367 -61.45 -16.27 34.73
C ARG A 367 -59.94 -16.25 34.65
N SER A 368 -59.42 -16.71 33.53
CA SER A 368 -57.99 -16.69 33.24
C SER A 368 -57.48 -15.25 33.10
N GLY A 369 -56.18 -15.06 33.34
CA GLY A 369 -55.51 -13.82 32.97
C GLY A 369 -55.50 -13.61 31.46
N GLN A 370 -55.19 -12.39 31.03
CA GLN A 370 -54.93 -12.06 29.63
C GLN A 370 -53.44 -12.07 29.32
N ASN A 371 -53.10 -12.40 28.07
CA ASN A 371 -51.70 -12.46 27.65
C ASN A 371 -51.04 -11.08 27.72
N GLY A 372 -49.75 -11.06 28.04
CA GLY A 372 -48.93 -9.87 27.86
C GLY A 372 -48.77 -9.54 26.37
N SER A 373 -48.67 -8.26 26.06
CA SER A 373 -48.45 -7.82 24.68
C SER A 373 -46.96 -7.95 24.29
N PRO A 374 -46.65 -8.20 23.01
CA PRO A 374 -45.27 -8.16 22.53
C PRO A 374 -44.63 -6.77 22.70
N GLY A 375 -43.30 -6.74 22.83
CA GLY A 375 -42.53 -5.49 22.71
C GLY A 375 -42.36 -5.06 21.24
N ASN A 376 -42.15 -3.77 21.02
CA ASN A 376 -41.95 -3.23 19.67
C ASN A 376 -40.56 -3.58 19.14
N THR A 377 -40.45 -3.69 17.81
CA THR A 377 -39.14 -3.86 17.14
C THR A 377 -38.30 -2.59 17.32
N GLY A 378 -36.99 -2.75 17.46
CA GLY A 378 -36.04 -1.64 17.51
C GLY A 378 -35.97 -0.87 16.19
N PRO A 379 -35.65 0.43 16.21
CA PRO A 379 -35.42 1.19 14.98
C PRO A 379 -34.20 0.62 14.24
N ALA A 380 -34.24 0.61 12.90
CA ALA A 380 -33.07 0.32 12.09
C ALA A 380 -32.00 1.42 12.29
N GLY A 381 -30.73 1.05 12.12
CA GLY A 381 -29.63 2.01 12.05
C GLY A 381 -29.71 2.84 10.78
N ASP A 382 -29.16 4.04 10.82
CA ASP A 382 -29.05 4.90 9.65
C ASP A 382 -27.94 4.40 8.72
N ASP A 383 -28.17 4.44 7.41
CA ASP A 383 -27.14 4.15 6.42
C ASP A 383 -26.01 5.19 6.46
N GLY A 384 -24.79 4.73 6.16
CA GLY A 384 -23.63 5.58 6.01
C GLY A 384 -23.79 6.58 4.86
N ARG A 385 -23.03 7.67 4.92
CA ARG A 385 -23.04 8.73 3.91
C ARG A 385 -21.84 8.60 2.96
N PRO A 386 -22.05 8.85 1.65
CA PRO A 386 -20.93 8.90 0.71
C PRO A 386 -20.10 10.15 0.96
N PRO A 387 -18.80 10.12 0.60
CA PRO A 387 -17.93 11.27 0.70
C PRO A 387 -18.26 12.35 -0.35
N SER A 388 -17.69 13.54 -0.16
CA SER A 388 -17.72 14.62 -1.16
C SER A 388 -17.00 14.22 -2.46
N ALA A 389 -17.50 14.69 -3.61
CA ALA A 389 -16.87 14.47 -4.92
C ALA A 389 -15.58 15.27 -5.15
N ASN A 390 -15.30 16.28 -4.31
CA ASN A 390 -14.10 17.09 -4.45
C ASN A 390 -12.86 16.30 -4.04
N PRO A 391 -11.77 16.35 -4.82
CA PRO A 391 -10.52 15.72 -4.44
C PRO A 391 -9.94 16.41 -3.19
N GLU A 392 -9.29 15.63 -2.34
CA GLU A 392 -8.57 16.11 -1.16
C GLU A 392 -7.09 15.78 -1.32
N PHE A 393 -6.24 16.67 -0.82
CA PHE A 393 -4.79 16.52 -0.89
C PHE A 393 -4.18 16.82 0.48
N ALA A 394 -3.21 15.98 0.89
CA ALA A 394 -2.41 16.16 2.09
C ALA A 394 -0.97 16.48 1.66
N GLY A 395 -0.63 17.77 1.61
CA GLY A 395 0.60 18.22 0.95
C GLY A 395 0.57 17.79 -0.52
N ALA A 396 1.58 17.05 -0.96
CA ALA A 396 1.72 16.62 -2.35
C ALA A 396 1.00 15.34 -2.75
N PHE A 397 0.29 14.73 -1.81
CA PHE A 397 -0.31 13.43 -2.02
C PHE A 397 -1.82 13.56 -2.08
N PHE A 398 -2.42 12.88 -3.06
CA PHE A 398 -3.86 12.70 -3.12
C PHE A 398 -4.33 11.85 -1.93
N GLN A 399 -5.36 12.32 -1.25
CA GLN A 399 -6.00 11.60 -0.16
C GLN A 399 -7.31 11.00 -0.64
N PRO A 400 -7.42 9.65 -0.75
CA PRO A 400 -8.67 8.99 -1.05
C PRO A 400 -9.73 9.32 0.00
N ARG A 401 -10.97 9.47 -0.45
CA ARG A 401 -12.10 9.81 0.41
C ARG A 401 -12.92 8.56 0.70
N ASP A 402 -12.85 8.11 1.94
CA ASP A 402 -13.61 6.99 2.45
C ASP A 402 -15.06 7.40 2.75
N ALA A 403 -15.98 6.45 2.64
CA ALA A 403 -17.37 6.65 3.02
C ALA A 403 -17.60 6.35 4.50
N GLU A 404 -18.67 6.91 5.05
CA GLU A 404 -19.07 6.61 6.43
C GLU A 404 -19.66 5.20 6.52
N ALA A 405 -19.44 4.55 7.66
CA ALA A 405 -20.11 3.30 8.02
C ALA A 405 -21.59 3.56 8.36
N GLY A 406 -22.40 2.51 8.27
CA GLY A 406 -23.76 2.53 8.81
C GLY A 406 -23.74 2.52 10.33
N GLU A 407 -24.79 3.08 10.93
CA GLU A 407 -24.97 3.08 12.38
C GLU A 407 -25.57 1.75 12.88
N PRO A 408 -25.27 1.32 14.12
CA PRO A 408 -25.93 0.17 14.71
C PRO A 408 -27.45 0.36 14.86
N GLY A 409 -28.20 -0.73 14.75
CA GLY A 409 -29.63 -0.74 15.02
C GLY A 409 -29.94 -0.56 16.51
N GLY A 410 -31.17 -0.11 16.80
CA GLY A 410 -31.68 -0.05 18.17
C GLY A 410 -32.16 -1.41 18.69
N GLY A 411 -32.09 -1.63 20.01
CA GLY A 411 -32.67 -2.83 20.62
C GLY A 411 -34.21 -2.86 20.63
N GLY A 412 -34.80 -4.05 20.69
CA GLY A 412 -36.26 -4.23 20.79
C GLY A 412 -36.82 -3.98 22.20
N GLY A 413 -38.10 -3.61 22.31
CA GLY A 413 -38.76 -3.44 23.62
C GLY A 413 -39.01 -4.77 24.33
N GLY A 414 -39.10 -4.76 25.67
CA GLY A 414 -39.48 -5.95 26.44
C GLY A 414 -40.95 -6.32 26.25
N GLY A 415 -41.27 -7.61 26.23
CA GLY A 415 -42.65 -8.09 26.23
C GLY A 415 -43.30 -7.93 27.61
N GLY A 416 -44.62 -7.69 27.65
CA GLY A 416 -45.36 -7.60 28.91
C GLY A 416 -45.54 -8.96 29.59
N GLY A 417 -45.63 -9.00 30.92
CA GLY A 417 -46.00 -10.20 31.65
C GLY A 417 -47.47 -10.59 31.39
N GLY A 418 -47.80 -11.87 31.42
CA GLY A 418 -49.19 -12.33 31.40
C GLY A 418 -49.89 -12.05 32.73
N GLY A 419 -51.19 -11.79 32.71
CA GLY A 419 -51.99 -11.65 33.92
C GLY A 419 -52.12 -12.97 34.68
N GLY A 420 -52.26 -12.90 36.00
CA GLY A 420 -52.62 -14.06 36.82
C GLY A 420 -54.09 -14.44 36.63
N GLY A 421 -54.44 -15.70 36.85
CA GLY A 421 -55.83 -16.14 36.89
C GLY A 421 -56.52 -15.74 38.19
N ALA A 422 -57.85 -15.59 38.17
CA ALA A 422 -58.64 -15.34 39.37
C ALA A 422 -58.72 -16.60 40.27
N GLY A 423 -58.89 -16.42 41.57
CA GLY A 423 -59.38 -17.48 42.45
C GLY A 423 -60.86 -17.81 42.20
N ASN A 424 -61.42 -18.77 42.91
CA ASN A 424 -62.86 -19.11 42.90
C ASN A 424 -63.40 -19.39 44.31
N GLU A 425 -64.70 -19.72 44.43
CA GLU A 425 -65.46 -19.86 45.69
C GLU A 425 -65.08 -21.06 46.58
N GLY A 426 -63.89 -21.63 46.44
CA GLY A 426 -63.40 -22.76 47.22
C GLY A 426 -61.99 -22.56 47.78
N ARG A 427 -61.74 -23.17 48.95
CA ARG A 427 -60.47 -23.11 49.69
C ARG A 427 -59.26 -23.58 48.87
N VAL A 428 -59.49 -24.35 47.80
CA VAL A 428 -58.47 -24.93 46.93
C VAL A 428 -58.49 -24.35 45.53
N ASP A 429 -59.35 -23.37 45.26
CA ASP A 429 -59.58 -22.83 43.92
C ASP A 429 -58.71 -21.60 43.67
N GLU A 430 -57.40 -21.78 43.77
CA GLU A 430 -56.40 -20.72 43.65
C GLU A 430 -56.06 -20.42 42.19
N GLY A 431 -55.84 -19.14 41.87
CA GLY A 431 -55.47 -18.71 40.52
C GLY A 431 -54.02 -19.07 40.14
N GLY A 432 -53.80 -19.43 38.88
CA GLY A 432 -52.47 -19.67 38.32
C GLY A 432 -51.69 -18.38 38.07
N GLY A 433 -50.36 -18.44 38.18
CA GLY A 433 -49.50 -17.28 37.91
C GLY A 433 -49.35 -17.01 36.41
N GLY A 434 -49.29 -15.74 36.01
CA GLY A 434 -48.96 -15.37 34.63
C GLY A 434 -47.49 -15.61 34.29
N GLY A 435 -47.20 -15.94 33.03
CA GLY A 435 -45.83 -16.08 32.54
C GLY A 435 -45.13 -14.72 32.39
N GLY A 436 -43.82 -14.67 32.62
CA GLY A 436 -43.03 -13.47 32.40
C GLY A 436 -42.91 -13.13 30.92
N GLY A 437 -42.80 -11.85 30.57
CA GLY A 437 -42.54 -11.41 29.20
C GLY A 437 -41.11 -11.73 28.77
N GLY A 438 -40.88 -11.89 27.46
CA GLY A 438 -39.53 -12.05 26.90
C GLY A 438 -38.79 -10.72 26.81
N ALA A 439 -37.46 -10.75 26.93
CA ALA A 439 -36.61 -9.56 26.77
C ALA A 439 -36.48 -9.18 25.30
N GLY A 440 -36.26 -7.91 24.99
CA GLY A 440 -35.97 -7.48 23.62
C GLY A 440 -34.59 -7.90 23.14
N GLY A 441 -34.46 -8.16 21.83
CA GLY A 441 -33.17 -8.45 21.19
C GLY A 441 -32.32 -7.20 20.99
N CYS A 442 -31.00 -7.35 20.90
CA CYS A 442 -30.09 -6.25 20.58
C CYS A 442 -30.23 -5.84 19.11
N GLY A 443 -29.89 -4.60 18.77
CA GLY A 443 -29.73 -4.20 17.38
C GLY A 443 -28.57 -4.93 16.70
N GLY A 444 -28.59 -4.94 15.36
CA GLY A 444 -27.47 -5.40 14.55
C GLY A 444 -26.41 -4.31 14.41
N GLU A 445 -25.14 -4.69 14.25
CA GLU A 445 -24.05 -3.74 13.99
C GLU A 445 -24.17 -3.16 12.57
N GLY A 446 -23.72 -1.92 12.37
CA GLY A 446 -23.72 -1.29 11.05
C GLY A 446 -22.65 -1.85 10.12
N GLY A 447 -22.88 -1.75 8.81
CA GLY A 447 -21.92 -2.15 7.78
C GLY A 447 -20.79 -1.13 7.63
N GLY A 448 -19.57 -1.58 7.34
CA GLY A 448 -18.43 -0.69 7.14
C GLY A 448 -18.57 0.16 5.88
N GLY A 449 -18.06 1.40 5.90
CA GLY A 449 -17.98 2.25 4.72
C GLY A 449 -16.93 1.75 3.72
N GLY A 450 -17.16 1.99 2.43
CA GLY A 450 -16.20 1.70 1.37
C GLY A 450 -15.07 2.72 1.33
N GLY A 451 -13.84 2.27 1.13
CA GLY A 451 -12.66 3.13 1.00
C GLY A 451 -12.61 3.88 -0.33
N GLY A 452 -11.94 5.03 -0.37
CA GLY A 452 -11.73 5.79 -1.60
C GLY A 452 -10.80 5.08 -2.60
N GLY A 453 -11.03 5.25 -3.90
CA GLY A 453 -10.12 4.83 -4.95
C GLY A 453 -8.94 5.80 -5.10
N GLY A 454 -7.77 5.28 -5.44
CA GLY A 454 -6.55 6.08 -5.57
C GLY A 454 -6.44 6.84 -6.89
N ALA A 455 -5.59 7.86 -6.94
CA ALA A 455 -5.41 8.69 -8.13
C ALA A 455 -4.47 8.05 -9.16
N SER A 456 -4.63 8.45 -10.42
CA SER A 456 -3.61 8.32 -11.46
C SER A 456 -3.18 9.72 -11.87
N ILE A 457 -1.91 10.09 -11.63
CA ILE A 457 -1.42 11.46 -11.82
C ILE A 457 -0.17 11.45 -12.69
N GLY A 458 -0.25 12.01 -13.89
CA GLY A 458 0.90 12.08 -14.81
C GLY A 458 2.10 12.77 -14.15
N MET A 459 1.91 14.01 -13.69
CA MET A 459 2.94 14.73 -12.94
C MET A 459 2.35 15.57 -11.81
N THR A 460 3.02 15.54 -10.65
CA THR A 460 2.74 16.36 -9.48
C THR A 460 3.89 17.34 -9.26
N VAL A 461 3.60 18.63 -9.13
CA VAL A 461 4.58 19.69 -8.85
C VAL A 461 4.16 20.46 -7.61
N PHE A 462 5.01 20.43 -6.58
CA PHE A 462 4.77 21.08 -5.30
C PHE A 462 5.89 22.05 -4.95
N GLY A 463 5.60 23.35 -4.97
CA GLY A 463 6.57 24.39 -4.57
C GLY A 463 7.89 24.34 -5.35
N ALA A 464 7.81 24.07 -6.66
CA ALA A 464 8.98 23.94 -7.53
C ALA A 464 8.77 24.63 -8.89
N GLU A 465 9.88 25.00 -9.54
CA GLU A 465 9.94 25.51 -10.91
C GLU A 465 10.27 24.39 -11.90
N VAL A 466 9.36 24.20 -12.87
CA VAL A 466 9.46 23.16 -13.90
C VAL A 466 9.23 23.76 -15.28
N VAL A 467 10.10 23.41 -16.23
CA VAL A 467 9.99 23.78 -17.65
C VAL A 467 9.76 22.52 -18.49
N LEU A 468 8.70 22.51 -19.29
CA LEU A 468 8.32 21.39 -20.15
C LEU A 468 8.45 21.78 -21.63
N GLU A 469 9.27 21.04 -22.36
CA GLU A 469 9.53 21.19 -23.80
C GLU A 469 9.28 19.86 -24.53
N ARG A 470 8.32 19.81 -25.46
CA ARG A 470 7.97 18.55 -26.18
C ARG A 470 7.70 17.37 -25.24
N VAL A 471 6.97 17.62 -24.15
CA VAL A 471 6.65 16.61 -23.13
C VAL A 471 5.24 16.05 -23.33
N VAL A 472 5.09 14.74 -23.13
CA VAL A 472 3.77 14.09 -23.06
C VAL A 472 3.51 13.61 -21.64
N LEU A 473 2.49 14.17 -20.98
CA LEU A 473 2.03 13.72 -19.66
C LEU A 473 0.84 12.78 -19.82
N VAL A 474 0.92 11.60 -19.25
CA VAL A 474 -0.11 10.56 -19.37
C VAL A 474 -0.57 10.12 -17.99
N SER A 475 -1.87 10.24 -17.75
CA SER A 475 -2.52 9.57 -16.63
C SER A 475 -3.35 8.39 -17.14
N ALA A 476 -3.33 7.29 -16.40
CA ALA A 476 -4.22 6.16 -16.62
C ALA A 476 -5.56 6.39 -15.89
N SER A 477 -6.28 5.31 -15.59
CA SER A 477 -7.56 5.43 -14.88
C SER A 477 -7.36 5.63 -13.39
N GLY A 478 -8.16 6.53 -12.80
CA GLY A 478 -8.28 6.57 -11.35
C GLY A 478 -8.92 5.29 -10.82
N GLY A 479 -8.57 4.91 -9.59
CA GLY A 479 -9.07 3.71 -8.95
C GLY A 479 -10.55 3.78 -8.63
N ARG A 480 -11.25 2.65 -8.66
CA ARG A 480 -12.67 2.61 -8.26
C ARG A 480 -12.80 2.81 -6.75
N GLY A 481 -13.83 3.48 -6.29
CA GLY A 481 -14.20 3.47 -4.87
C GLY A 481 -14.61 2.06 -4.41
N GLY A 482 -14.30 1.72 -3.17
CA GLY A 482 -14.71 0.48 -2.53
C GLY A 482 -16.21 0.47 -2.26
N ALA A 483 -16.83 -0.70 -2.38
CA ALA A 483 -18.25 -0.86 -2.07
C ALA A 483 -18.49 -0.72 -0.56
N GLY A 484 -19.63 -0.16 -0.17
CA GLY A 484 -20.09 -0.18 1.23
C GLY A 484 -20.52 -1.58 1.66
N GLY A 485 -20.30 -1.91 2.93
CA GLY A 485 -20.69 -3.18 3.54
C GLY A 485 -22.15 -3.19 3.98
N ILE A 486 -22.77 -4.37 4.00
CA ILE A 486 -24.17 -4.53 4.45
C ILE A 486 -24.22 -4.60 5.99
N GLY A 487 -25.20 -3.92 6.59
CA GLY A 487 -25.46 -3.95 8.03
C GLY A 487 -26.01 -5.28 8.53
N GLY A 488 -25.72 -5.60 9.78
CA GLY A 488 -26.10 -6.86 10.42
C GLY A 488 -27.59 -6.90 10.78
N PRO A 489 -28.23 -8.08 10.77
CA PRO A 489 -29.61 -8.21 11.22
C PRO A 489 -29.72 -7.97 12.74
N GLY A 490 -30.86 -7.45 13.19
CA GLY A 490 -31.16 -7.36 14.62
C GLY A 490 -31.36 -8.73 15.27
N GLY A 491 -31.08 -8.79 16.57
CA GLY A 491 -31.29 -9.97 17.40
C GLY A 491 -32.77 -10.27 17.62
N ALA A 492 -33.12 -11.55 17.68
CA ALA A 492 -34.49 -11.95 17.97
C ALA A 492 -34.91 -11.52 19.38
N GLY A 493 -36.20 -11.24 19.56
CA GLY A 493 -36.78 -11.07 20.89
C GLY A 493 -36.91 -12.40 21.63
N GLY A 494 -36.82 -12.36 22.96
CA GLY A 494 -37.04 -13.50 23.82
C GLY A 494 -38.48 -13.99 23.78
N ALA A 495 -38.68 -15.30 23.94
CA ALA A 495 -40.03 -15.85 24.03
C ALA A 495 -40.71 -15.43 25.35
N GLY A 496 -42.03 -15.23 25.31
CA GLY A 496 -42.81 -15.07 26.53
C GLY A 496 -42.94 -16.39 27.30
N GLY A 497 -42.89 -16.30 28.62
CA GLY A 497 -43.07 -17.41 29.54
C GLY A 497 -44.47 -18.00 29.46
N ARG A 498 -44.54 -19.33 29.65
CA ARG A 498 -45.83 -20.06 29.65
C ARG A 498 -46.67 -19.69 30.88
N LEU A 499 -47.97 -19.93 30.79
CA LEU A 499 -48.89 -19.77 31.93
C LEU A 499 -48.62 -20.78 33.06
N GLY A 500 -49.01 -20.41 34.27
CA GLY A 500 -49.26 -21.31 35.39
C GLY A 500 -50.73 -21.73 35.42
N GLU A 501 -50.99 -22.99 35.69
CA GLU A 501 -52.36 -23.55 35.80
C GLU A 501 -52.98 -23.17 37.15
N GLY A 502 -54.30 -22.91 37.15
CA GLY A 502 -55.08 -22.76 38.38
C GLY A 502 -55.24 -24.10 39.12
N SER A 503 -55.61 -24.03 40.40
CA SER A 503 -55.99 -25.21 41.19
C SER A 503 -57.51 -25.31 41.27
N GLY A 504 -58.06 -26.52 41.25
CA GLY A 504 -59.51 -26.74 41.28
C GLY A 504 -60.25 -26.00 40.16
N SER A 505 -61.12 -25.07 40.54
CA SER A 505 -61.88 -24.19 39.65
C SER A 505 -61.26 -22.79 39.53
N GLY A 506 -60.01 -22.59 39.96
CA GLY A 506 -59.25 -21.36 39.78
C GLY A 506 -58.90 -21.13 38.31
N GLY A 507 -58.82 -19.86 37.90
CA GLY A 507 -58.43 -19.50 36.55
C GLY A 507 -56.94 -19.74 36.29
N ASP A 508 -56.61 -20.11 35.06
CA ASP A 508 -55.22 -20.17 34.61
C ASP A 508 -54.61 -18.78 34.50
N GLY A 509 -53.30 -18.68 34.73
CA GLY A 509 -52.54 -17.51 34.29
C GLY A 509 -52.52 -17.40 32.77
N ALA A 510 -51.93 -16.32 32.28
CA ALA A 510 -51.74 -16.11 30.85
C ALA A 510 -50.28 -16.23 30.42
N ARG A 511 -50.03 -16.29 29.11
CA ARG A 511 -48.66 -16.25 28.58
C ARG A 511 -48.11 -14.82 28.64
N GLY A 512 -46.81 -14.68 28.89
CA GLY A 512 -46.12 -13.42 28.64
C GLY A 512 -46.04 -13.09 27.15
N GLY A 513 -45.91 -11.80 26.83
CA GLY A 513 -45.62 -11.32 25.49
C GLY A 513 -44.17 -11.63 25.09
N THR A 514 -43.92 -11.78 23.79
CA THR A 514 -42.54 -11.89 23.27
C THR A 514 -41.82 -10.56 23.35
N GLY A 515 -40.51 -10.57 23.55
CA GLY A 515 -39.70 -9.39 23.33
C GLY A 515 -39.75 -8.93 21.87
N GLY A 516 -39.52 -7.65 21.65
CA GLY A 516 -39.31 -7.09 20.32
C GLY A 516 -37.99 -7.55 19.72
N VAL A 517 -37.96 -7.70 18.39
CA VAL A 517 -36.72 -7.93 17.63
C VAL A 517 -35.89 -6.63 17.64
N GLY A 518 -34.57 -6.72 17.64
CA GLY A 518 -33.71 -5.55 17.43
C GLY A 518 -33.83 -5.02 16.00
N GLY A 519 -33.53 -3.75 15.78
CA GLY A 519 -33.39 -3.20 14.44
C GLY A 519 -32.15 -3.75 13.73
N ALA A 520 -32.20 -3.83 12.40
CA ALA A 520 -31.00 -4.07 11.61
C ALA A 520 -30.03 -2.88 11.73
N GLY A 521 -28.73 -3.13 11.61
CA GLY A 521 -27.74 -2.07 11.41
C GLY A 521 -27.91 -1.44 10.04
N GLY A 522 -27.54 -0.17 9.91
CA GLY A 522 -27.51 0.53 8.63
C GLY A 522 -26.41 -0.01 7.72
N ASP A 523 -26.59 0.14 6.42
CA ASP A 523 -25.58 -0.23 5.43
C ASP A 523 -24.49 0.85 5.33
N GLY A 524 -23.25 0.47 5.07
CA GLY A 524 -22.18 1.42 4.76
C GLY A 524 -22.35 2.04 3.37
N ALA A 525 -21.88 3.27 3.19
CA ALA A 525 -21.85 3.92 1.88
C ALA A 525 -20.63 3.48 1.05
N GLY A 526 -20.67 3.73 -0.26
CA GLY A 526 -19.55 3.47 -1.17
C GLY A 526 -18.54 4.63 -1.21
N GLY A 527 -17.25 4.30 -1.28
CA GLY A 527 -16.16 5.27 -1.33
C GLY A 527 -16.09 6.07 -2.64
N ALA A 528 -15.40 7.21 -2.65
CA ALA A 528 -15.21 7.99 -3.87
C ALA A 528 -14.34 7.25 -4.89
N GLY A 529 -14.58 7.45 -6.18
CA GLY A 529 -13.63 7.08 -7.23
C GLY A 529 -12.43 8.02 -7.23
N GLY A 530 -11.24 7.48 -7.51
CA GLY A 530 -10.01 8.25 -7.62
C GLY A 530 -9.94 9.05 -8.92
N PRO A 531 -9.24 10.19 -8.93
CA PRO A 531 -9.15 11.04 -10.11
C PRO A 531 -8.10 10.54 -11.12
N SER A 532 -8.23 10.99 -12.37
CA SER A 532 -7.18 10.95 -13.39
C SER A 532 -6.73 12.38 -13.69
N ILE A 533 -5.48 12.70 -13.40
CA ILE A 533 -4.94 14.07 -13.47
C ILE A 533 -3.70 14.08 -14.34
N GLY A 534 -3.65 14.94 -15.36
CA GLY A 534 -2.46 15.09 -16.18
C GLY A 534 -1.32 15.79 -15.44
N LEU A 535 -1.61 17.01 -14.98
CA LEU A 535 -0.71 17.86 -14.22
C LEU A 535 -1.40 18.39 -12.96
N LEU A 536 -0.81 18.11 -11.80
CA LEU A 536 -1.20 18.66 -10.51
C LEU A 536 -0.14 19.66 -10.05
N ALA A 537 -0.48 20.95 -9.93
CA ALA A 537 0.45 22.00 -9.52
C ALA A 537 -0.11 22.82 -8.35
N PHE A 538 0.63 22.95 -7.26
CA PHE A 538 0.13 23.59 -6.02
C PHE A 538 1.27 24.18 -5.17
N GLN A 539 0.88 25.03 -4.20
CA GLN A 539 1.77 25.73 -3.27
C GLN A 539 2.92 26.48 -3.97
N ASN A 540 2.58 27.49 -4.77
CA ASN A 540 3.53 28.34 -5.52
C ASN A 540 4.39 27.61 -6.57
N ALA A 541 4.00 26.41 -7.02
CA ALA A 541 4.62 25.78 -8.18
C ALA A 541 4.54 26.68 -9.43
N SER A 542 5.63 26.73 -10.19
CA SER A 542 5.74 27.46 -11.47
C SER A 542 6.00 26.45 -12.58
N VAL A 543 4.99 26.20 -13.43
CA VAL A 543 5.13 25.22 -14.53
C VAL A 543 5.02 25.93 -15.88
N THR A 544 6.17 26.13 -16.52
CA THR A 544 6.27 26.68 -17.87
C THR A 544 6.12 25.56 -18.90
N ARG A 545 5.24 25.76 -19.89
CA ARG A 545 4.89 24.78 -20.91
C ARG A 545 5.05 25.41 -22.29
N ASP A 546 5.79 24.77 -23.18
CA ASP A 546 5.77 25.16 -24.59
C ASP A 546 4.47 24.69 -25.28
N ALA A 547 4.29 25.08 -26.55
CA ALA A 547 3.09 24.75 -27.32
C ALA A 547 3.00 23.27 -27.77
N THR A 548 4.06 22.49 -27.55
CA THR A 548 4.16 21.08 -27.95
C THR A 548 3.88 20.12 -26.81
N VAL A 549 3.76 20.62 -25.57
CA VAL A 549 3.33 19.81 -24.42
C VAL A 549 1.90 19.30 -24.63
N SER A 550 1.71 17.99 -24.49
CA SER A 550 0.39 17.35 -24.58
C SER A 550 0.05 16.53 -23.35
N ILE A 551 -1.24 16.44 -23.04
CA ILE A 551 -1.74 15.70 -21.88
C ILE A 551 -2.75 14.66 -22.37
N GLU A 552 -2.46 13.39 -22.09
CA GLU A 552 -3.33 12.25 -22.35
C GLU A 552 -3.96 11.80 -21.03
N LEU A 553 -5.29 11.82 -20.95
CA LEU A 553 -6.02 11.47 -19.74
C LEU A 553 -6.71 10.12 -19.85
N GLY A 554 -6.62 9.33 -18.79
CA GLY A 554 -7.57 8.26 -18.51
C GLY A 554 -8.88 8.79 -17.91
N SER A 555 -9.80 7.87 -17.65
CA SER A 555 -11.05 8.19 -16.95
C SER A 555 -10.84 8.28 -15.44
N GLY A 556 -11.59 9.16 -14.77
CA GLY A 556 -11.75 9.05 -13.32
C GLY A 556 -12.41 7.72 -12.94
N GLY A 557 -12.06 7.19 -11.77
CA GLY A 557 -12.61 5.94 -11.27
C GLY A 557 -14.09 6.04 -10.95
N PHE A 558 -14.83 4.94 -11.09
CA PHE A 558 -16.23 4.92 -10.64
C PHE A 558 -16.31 4.97 -9.12
N GLY A 559 -17.36 5.58 -8.59
CA GLY A 559 -17.68 5.50 -7.17
C GLY A 559 -17.96 4.06 -6.72
N GLY A 560 -17.77 3.83 -5.43
CA GLY A 560 -18.13 2.60 -4.75
C GLY A 560 -19.63 2.40 -4.74
N THR A 561 -20.08 1.16 -4.94
CA THR A 561 -21.50 0.82 -4.85
C THR A 561 -21.98 0.78 -3.41
N ALA A 562 -23.27 1.05 -3.20
CA ALA A 562 -23.97 0.84 -1.94
C ALA A 562 -25.31 0.14 -2.20
N SER A 563 -25.99 -0.28 -1.13
CA SER A 563 -27.34 -0.88 -1.19
C SER A 563 -28.39 0.07 -1.75
N SER A 564 -28.18 1.39 -1.57
CA SER A 564 -29.00 2.45 -2.13
C SER A 564 -28.22 3.33 -3.11
N ALA A 565 -28.93 3.94 -4.08
CA ALA A 565 -28.31 4.89 -5.01
C ALA A 565 -27.80 6.16 -4.30
N ALA A 566 -28.43 6.56 -3.18
CA ALA A 566 -28.02 7.72 -2.39
C ALA A 566 -26.73 7.46 -1.58
N GLY A 567 -26.42 6.20 -1.27
CA GLY A 567 -25.17 5.78 -0.62
C GLY A 567 -24.02 5.51 -1.60
N THR A 568 -24.25 5.59 -2.90
CA THR A 568 -23.20 5.33 -3.91
C THR A 568 -22.18 6.47 -3.90
N GLY A 569 -20.90 6.12 -3.89
CA GLY A 569 -19.82 7.09 -3.90
C GLY A 569 -19.80 7.92 -5.19
N PRO A 570 -19.27 9.14 -5.16
CA PRO A 570 -19.08 9.94 -6.37
C PRO A 570 -18.00 9.33 -7.28
N ASN A 571 -18.14 9.50 -8.59
CA ASN A 571 -17.07 9.17 -9.54
C ASN A 571 -15.93 10.18 -9.40
N GLY A 572 -14.71 9.71 -9.65
CA GLY A 572 -13.53 10.55 -9.77
C GLY A 572 -13.60 11.43 -11.03
N MET A 573 -12.93 12.56 -10.98
CA MET A 573 -12.80 13.47 -12.12
C MET A 573 -11.66 13.06 -13.05
N ALA A 574 -11.73 13.49 -14.31
CA ALA A 574 -10.60 13.50 -15.24
C ALA A 574 -10.29 14.96 -15.60
N VAL A 575 -9.06 15.41 -15.37
CA VAL A 575 -8.69 16.82 -15.58
C VAL A 575 -7.25 16.96 -16.09
N MET A 576 -7.05 17.83 -17.08
CA MET A 576 -5.73 18.02 -17.69
C MET A 576 -4.77 18.71 -16.73
N VAL A 577 -5.25 19.78 -16.08
CA VAL A 577 -4.47 20.60 -15.15
C VAL A 577 -5.33 20.92 -13.94
N LEU A 578 -4.83 20.61 -12.76
CA LEU A 578 -5.47 20.97 -11.50
C LEU A 578 -4.55 21.85 -10.67
N GLU A 579 -5.04 23.04 -10.33
CA GLU A 579 -4.39 24.00 -9.45
C GLU A 579 -5.30 24.23 -8.23
N PRO A 580 -5.15 23.41 -7.16
CA PRO A 580 -5.86 23.62 -5.91
C PRO A 580 -5.61 25.04 -5.38
N ALA A 581 -6.65 25.67 -4.83
CA ALA A 581 -6.50 26.94 -4.14
C ALA A 581 -5.53 26.74 -2.94
N PRO A 582 -4.69 27.76 -2.62
CA PRO A 582 -3.68 27.66 -1.57
C PRO A 582 -4.25 27.44 -0.16
#